data_AF-A0A2V8VAW7-F1
#
_entry.id   AF-A0A2V8VAW7-F1
#
_cell.length_a   1.000
_cell.length_b   1.000
_cell.length_c   1.000
_cell.angle_alpha   90.00
_cell.angle_beta   90.00
_cell.angle_gamma   90.00
#
_symmetry.space_group_name_H-M   'P 1'
#
loop_
_entity.id
_entity.type
_entity.pdbx_description
1 polymer ?
#
loop_
_entity_poly.entity_id
_entity_poly.type
_entity_poly.pdbx_seq_one_letter_code
_entity_poly.pdbx_strand_id
1 'polypeptide(L)' 'MNCERVQRKLSAFQDRSLGPEASSVIAEHLVRCRECASYSEELGELRSRLRELPRFVPPARL' A
#
# COMPACT_ATOMS: atom_id res chain seq x y z
N MET A 1 5.12 15.48 -8.86
CA MET A 1 4.88 15.07 -7.46
C MET A 1 6.19 14.58 -6.87
N ASN A 2 6.51 14.89 -5.60
CA ASN A 2 7.76 14.48 -4.96
C ASN A 2 7.62 13.14 -4.21
N CYS A 3 8.75 12.46 -3.95
CA CYS A 3 8.80 11.13 -3.33
C CYS A 3 8.11 11.09 -1.97
N GLU A 4 8.33 12.10 -1.12
CA GLU A 4 7.74 12.20 0.22
C GLU A 4 6.19 12.14 0.20
N ARG A 5 5.57 12.86 -0.74
CA ARG A 5 4.10 12.89 -0.87
C ARG A 5 3.56 11.59 -1.45
N VAL A 6 4.33 10.93 -2.32
CA VAL A 6 3.99 9.60 -2.86
C VAL A 6 4.06 8.55 -1.76
N GLN A 7 5.16 8.51 -1.00
CA GLN A 7 5.36 7.57 0.10
C GLN A 7 4.23 7.64 1.14
N ARG A 8 3.79 8.85 1.53
CA ARG A 8 2.64 9.03 2.43
C ARG A 8 1.31 8.51 1.86
N LYS A 9 1.15 8.51 0.54
CA LYS A 9 -0.10 8.10 -0.14
C LYS A 9 -0.06 6.66 -0.64
N LEU A 10 1.06 5.96 -0.51
CA LEU A 10 1.22 4.60 -1.04
C LEU A 10 0.30 3.57 -0.38
N SER A 11 0.08 3.65 0.93
CA SER A 11 -0.88 2.76 1.60
C SER A 11 -2.29 2.94 1.01
N ALA A 12 -2.76 4.19 0.91
CA ALA A 12 -4.06 4.50 0.34
C ALA A 12 -4.17 4.09 -1.15
N PHE A 13 -3.08 4.23 -1.91
CA PHE A 13 -2.99 3.74 -3.28
C PHE A 13 -3.15 2.21 -3.36
N GLN A 14 -2.44 1.46 -2.51
CA GLN A 14 -2.53 0.00 -2.47
C GLN A 14 -3.89 -0.50 -1.99
N ASP A 15 -4.53 0.24 -1.09
CA ASP A 15 -5.87 -0.04 -0.58
C ASP A 15 -6.98 0.42 -1.54
N ARG A 16 -6.61 0.99 -2.70
CA ARG A 16 -7.53 1.53 -3.72
C ARG A 16 -8.50 2.58 -3.13
N SER A 17 -8.07 3.32 -2.12
CA SER A 17 -8.86 4.33 -1.41
C SER A 17 -8.63 5.76 -1.91
N LEU A 18 -7.81 5.92 -2.96
CA LEU A 18 -7.58 7.19 -3.63
C LEU A 18 -8.53 7.38 -4.83
N GLY A 19 -8.90 8.62 -5.12
CA GLY A 19 -9.59 8.98 -6.35
C GLY A 19 -8.76 8.65 -7.61
N PRO A 20 -9.40 8.57 -8.79
CA PRO A 20 -8.75 8.13 -10.03
C PRO A 20 -7.59 9.05 -10.46
N GLU A 21 -7.73 10.37 -10.30
CA GLU A 21 -6.68 11.35 -10.64
C GLU A 21 -5.45 11.16 -9.73
N ALA A 22 -5.68 11.02 -8.43
CA ALA A 22 -4.61 10.82 -7.46
C ALA A 22 -3.89 9.48 -7.67
N SER A 23 -4.63 8.43 -8.03
CA SER A 23 -4.09 7.11 -8.34
C SER A 23 -3.22 7.15 -9.59
N SER A 24 -3.66 7.85 -10.64
CA SER A 24 -2.90 8.01 -11.89
C SER A 24 -1.56 8.72 -11.67
N VAL A 25 -1.56 9.82 -10.92
CA VAL A 25 -0.32 10.57 -10.61
C VAL A 25 0.68 9.73 -9.80
N ILE A 26 0.19 8.89 -8.87
CA ILE A 26 1.06 7.98 -8.12
C ILE A 26 1.61 6.89 -9.05
N ALA A 27 0.77 6.27 -9.87
CA ALA A 27 1.20 5.24 -10.82
C ALA A 27 2.29 5.78 -11.78
N GLU A 28 2.11 6.99 -12.33
CA GLU A 28 3.12 7.62 -13.18
C GLU A 28 4.45 7.82 -12.43
N HIS A 29 4.39 8.23 -11.16
CA HIS A 29 5.59 8.39 -10.35
C HIS A 29 6.30 7.07 -10.08
N LEU A 30 5.56 5.99 -9.78
CA LEU A 30 6.16 4.67 -9.54
C LEU A 30 6.88 4.11 -10.77
N VAL A 31 6.43 4.45 -11.97
CA VAL A 31 7.14 4.08 -13.21
C VAL A 31 8.49 4.81 -13.34
N ARG A 32 8.58 6.05 -12.86
CA ARG A 32 9.77 6.91 -13.03
C ARG A 32 10.72 6.91 -11.84
N CYS A 33 10.26 6.52 -10.65
CA CYS A 33 11.02 6.58 -9.41
C CYS A 33 11.21 5.18 -8.84
N ARG A 34 12.44 4.65 -8.98
CA ARG A 34 12.81 3.33 -8.49
C ARG A 34 12.65 3.21 -6.97
N GLU A 35 13.02 4.23 -6.21
CA GLU A 35 12.92 4.21 -4.74
C GLU A 35 11.46 4.06 -4.27
N CYS A 36 10.55 4.84 -4.87
CA CYS A 36 9.12 4.73 -4.53
C CYS A 36 8.51 3.43 -5.02
N ALA A 37 8.97 2.88 -6.15
CA ALA A 37 8.55 1.58 -6.63
C ALA A 37 8.95 0.47 -5.63
N SER A 38 10.22 0.42 -5.23
CA SER A 38 10.71 -0.55 -4.25
C SER A 38 9.99 -0.44 -2.91
N TYR A 39 9.79 0.79 -2.40
CA TYR A 39 9.04 0.98 -1.16
C TYR A 39 7.57 0.53 -1.27
N SER A 40 6.94 0.72 -2.44
CA SER A 40 5.61 0.18 -2.69
C SER A 40 5.61 -1.35 -2.71
N GLU A 41 6.59 -1.99 -3.34
CA GLU A 41 6.71 -3.45 -3.35
C GLU A 41 6.86 -4.01 -1.93
N GLU A 42 7.73 -3.42 -1.10
CA GLU A 42 7.93 -3.79 0.31
C GLU A 42 6.63 -3.70 1.12
N LEU A 43 5.88 -2.60 0.97
CA LEU A 43 4.56 -2.45 1.60
C LEU A 43 3.56 -3.52 1.13
N GLY A 44 3.60 -3.85 -0.16
CA GLY A 44 2.74 -4.87 -0.75
C GLY A 44 3.07 -6.26 -0.20
N GLU A 45 4.35 -6.58 -0.07
CA GLU A 45 4.83 -7.84 0.52
C GLU A 45 4.43 -7.96 1.98
N LEU A 46 4.66 -6.91 2.78
CA LEU A 46 4.23 -6.86 4.18
C LEU A 46 2.73 -7.12 4.30
N ARG A 47 1.92 -6.45 3.47
CA ARG A 47 0.46 -6.61 3.49
C ARG A 47 0.03 -8.02 3.10
N SER A 48 0.71 -8.66 2.16
CA SER A 48 0.45 -10.06 1.78
C SER A 48 0.74 -11.00 2.95
N ARG A 49 1.90 -10.87 3.60
CA ARG A 49 2.26 -11.68 4.78
C ARG A 49 1.29 -11.49 5.94
N LEU A 50 0.82 -10.27 6.18
CA LEU A 50 -0.20 -10.01 7.21
C LEU A 50 -1.54 -10.70 6.91
N ARG A 51 -1.91 -10.86 5.63
CA ARG A 51 -3.14 -11.57 5.24
C ARG A 51 -3.04 -13.09 5.43
N GLU A 52 -1.83 -13.64 5.44
CA GLU A 52 -1.56 -15.06 5.68
C GLU A 52 -1.64 -15.43 7.17
N LEU A 53 -1.65 -14.44 8.07
CA LEU A 53 -1.77 -14.70 9.49
C LEU A 53 -3.07 -15.45 9.81
N PRO A 54 -3.02 -16.49 10.69
CA PRO A 54 -4.20 -17.21 11.11
C PRO A 54 -5.25 -16.25 11.66
N ARG A 55 -6.50 -16.41 11.22
CA ARG A 55 -7.61 -15.67 11.80
C ARG A 55 -7.79 -16.11 13.25
N PHE A 56 -7.57 -15.17 14.17
CA PHE A 56 -7.91 -15.38 15.57
C PHE A 56 -9.43 -15.49 15.72
N VAL A 57 -9.91 -16.61 16.24
CA VAL A 57 -11.30 -16.78 16.64
C VAL A 57 -11.36 -16.60 18.16
N PRO A 58 -12.00 -15.53 18.66
CA PRO A 58 -12.12 -15.34 20.10
C PRO A 58 -12.91 -16.51 20.73
N PRO A 59 -12.52 -16.98 21.92
CA PRO A 59 -13.26 -18.03 22.61
C PRO A 59 -14.68 -17.56 22.92
N ALA A 60 -15.64 -18.48 22.87
CA ALA A 60 -17.03 -18.20 23.22
C ALA A 60 -17.08 -17.64 24.65
N ARG A 61 -17.74 -16.49 24.83
CA ARG A 61 -17.97 -15.93 26.16
C ARG A 61 -18.84 -16.90 26.96
N LEU A 62 -18.31 -17.37 28.10
CA LEU A 62 -19.06 -18.11 29.13
C LEU A 62 -19.99 -17.16 29.89
#